data_AF-A0A2W4L1Q9-F1
#
_entry.id   AF-A0A2W4L1Q9-F1
#
_cell.length_a   1.000
_cell.length_b   1.000
_cell.length_c   1.000
_cell.angle_alpha   90.00
_cell.angle_beta   90.00
_cell.angle_gamma   90.00
#
_symmetry.space_group_name_H-M   'P 1'
#
loop_
_entity.id
_entity.type
_entity.pdbx_description
1 polymer ?
#
loop_
_entity_poly.entity_id
_entity_poly.type
_entity_poly.pdbx_seq_one_letter_code
_entity_poly.pdbx_strand_id
1 'polypeptide(L)'
;MKIATVRSVCECQARLGADLDERYVAIRGWAKEPRRGRELPAPANTIGAGQARFDVAWMCPVCTRNVLRSFEASGLAFREERKAG
;
A
#
# COMPACT_ATOMS: atom_id res chain seq x y z
N MET A 1 -6.41 -15.12 7.05
CA MET A 1 -6.41 -14.36 5.79
C MET A 1 -4.97 -14.02 5.50
N LYS A 2 -4.48 -14.19 4.28
CA LYS A 2 -3.12 -13.79 3.97
C LYS A 2 -3.08 -12.37 3.45
N ILE A 3 -2.07 -11.63 3.90
CA ILE A 3 -1.83 -10.26 3.48
C ILE A 3 -0.42 -10.12 2.92
N ALA A 4 -0.26 -9.32 1.87
CA ALA A 4 1.03 -8.87 1.38
C ALA A 4 1.13 -7.35 1.52
N THR A 5 2.27 -6.84 1.99
CA THR A 5 2.47 -5.39 2.12
C THR A 5 3.33 -4.86 0.98
N VAL A 6 2.77 -3.99 0.14
CA VAL A 6 3.51 -3.24 -0.86
C VAL A 6 3.90 -1.86 -0.34
N ARG A 7 5.00 -1.30 -0.86
CA ARG A 7 5.53 0.00 -0.41
C ARG A 7 5.94 0.86 -1.59
N SER A 8 5.80 2.17 -1.42
CA SER A 8 6.23 3.19 -2.36
C SER A 8 6.75 4.42 -1.59
N VAL A 9 7.25 5.42 -2.32
CA VAL A 9 7.67 6.71 -1.76
C VAL A 9 6.97 7.80 -2.55
N CYS A 10 6.39 8.76 -1.85
CA CYS A 10 5.83 9.97 -2.44
C CYS A 10 6.93 10.97 -2.77
N GLU A 11 6.69 11.88 -3.71
CA GLU A 11 7.61 12.99 -4.05
C GLU A 11 7.98 13.85 -2.84
N CYS A 12 7.05 14.04 -1.90
CA CYS A 12 7.30 14.72 -0.62
C CYS A 12 8.15 13.91 0.38
N GLN A 13 8.69 12.76 -0.05
CA GLN A 13 9.49 11.80 0.70
C GLN A 13 8.72 10.95 1.73
N ALA A 14 7.39 11.10 1.85
CA ALA A 14 6.58 10.23 2.70
C ALA A 14 6.63 8.78 2.21
N ARG A 15 6.83 7.83 3.13
CA ARG A 15 6.82 6.39 2.80
C ARG A 15 5.38 5.91 2.79
N LEU A 16 4.95 5.33 1.68
CA LEU A 16 3.60 4.82 1.49
C LEU A 16 3.60 3.31 1.61
N GLY A 17 2.54 2.74 2.18
CA GLY A 17 2.31 1.32 2.23
C GLY A 17 0.85 0.97 2.02
N ALA A 18 0.61 -0.23 1.48
CA ALA A 18 -0.71 -0.82 1.42
C ALA A 18 -0.62 -2.31 1.75
N ASP A 19 -1.59 -2.79 2.53
CA ASP A 19 -1.81 -4.21 2.74
C ASP A 19 -2.82 -4.69 1.70
N LEU A 20 -2.46 -5.77 1.01
CA LEU A 20 -3.22 -6.40 -0.06
C LEU A 20 -3.69 -7.77 0.39
N ASP A 21 -4.91 -8.15 0.01
CA ASP A 21 -5.39 -9.53 0.17
C ASP A 21 -4.81 -10.48 -0.90
N GLU A 22 -5.22 -11.76 -0.87
CA GLU A 22 -4.78 -12.80 -1.81
C GLU A 22 -5.18 -12.53 -3.27
N ARG A 23 -6.13 -11.61 -3.51
CA ARG A 23 -6.54 -11.15 -4.85
C ARG A 23 -5.88 -9.83 -5.25
N TYR A 24 -4.91 -9.38 -4.46
CA TYR A 24 -4.16 -8.14 -4.65
C TYR A 24 -5.01 -6.88 -4.41
N VAL A 25 -6.16 -7.01 -3.76
CA VAL A 25 -7.04 -5.88 -3.42
C VAL A 25 -6.48 -5.17 -2.20
N ALA A 26 -6.27 -3.86 -2.29
CA ALA A 26 -5.86 -3.05 -1.16
C ALA A 26 -6.98 -2.98 -0.11
N ILE A 27 -6.70 -3.48 1.09
CA ILE A 27 -7.63 -3.48 2.22
C ILE A 27 -7.30 -2.41 3.25
N ARG A 28 -6.05 -1.94 3.27
CA ARG A 28 -5.57 -0.86 4.13
C ARG A 28 -4.44 -0.11 3.44
N GLY A 29 -4.42 1.20 3.59
CA GLY A 29 -3.29 2.04 3.17
C GLY A 29 -2.83 2.96 4.29
N TRP A 30 -1.53 3.27 4.29
CA TRP A 30 -0.90 4.11 5.30
C TRP A 30 0.27 4.90 4.70
N ALA A 31 0.62 5.99 5.35
CA ALA A 31 1.78 6.81 5.03
C ALA A 31 2.57 7.14 6.29
N LYS A 32 3.89 7.05 6.23
CA LYS A 32 4.79 7.50 7.30
C LYS A 32 5.38 8.85 6.93
N GLU A 33 5.10 9.85 7.77
CA GLU A 33 5.62 11.21 7.56
C GLU A 33 7.15 11.24 7.71
N PRO A 34 7.91 11.91 6.82
CA PRO A 34 9.37 11.89 6.84
C PRO A 34 9.99 12.47 8.11
N ARG A 35 9.39 13.54 8.66
CA ARG A 35 9.99 14.33 9.74
C ARG A 35 9.63 13.80 11.12
N ARG A 36 8.35 13.50 11.37
CA ARG A 36 7.88 13.04 12.68
C ARG A 36 7.81 11.53 12.79
N GLY A 37 7.91 10.79 11.68
CA GLY A 37 7.79 9.34 11.67
C GLY A 37 6.40 8.82 12.05
N ARG A 38 5.39 9.71 12.17
CA ARG A 38 4.01 9.34 12.47
C ARG A 38 3.42 8.58 11.29
N GLU A 39 2.77 7.46 11.58
CA GLU A 39 1.92 6.76 10.61
C GLU A 39 0.56 7.44 10.54
N LEU A 40 0.11 7.75 9.34
CA LEU A 40 -1.17 8.37 9.03
C LEU A 40 -1.97 7.45 8.11
N PRO A 41 -3.29 7.38 8.26
CA PRO A 41 -4.14 6.69 7.30
C PRO A 41 -4.00 7.35 5.94
N ALA A 42 -3.77 6.55 4.90
CA ALA A 42 -3.63 7.00 3.53
C ALA A 42 -4.49 6.09 2.65
N PRO A 43 -5.63 6.56 2.12
CA PRO A 43 -6.47 5.75 1.24
C PRO A 43 -5.63 5.15 0.11
N ALA A 44 -5.73 3.82 -0.05
CA ALA A 44 -5.07 3.08 -1.11
C ALA A 44 -6.11 2.29 -1.91
N ASN A 45 -5.93 2.23 -3.23
CA ASN A 45 -6.79 1.46 -4.11
C ASN A 45 -5.96 0.68 -5.14
N THR A 46 -6.39 -0.55 -5.44
CA THR A 46 -5.76 -1.37 -6.48
C THR A 46 -6.48 -1.16 -7.81
N ILE A 47 -5.72 -1.05 -8.89
CA ILE A 47 -6.21 -1.03 -10.27
C ILE A 47 -5.67 -2.28 -10.97
N GLY A 48 -6.55 -3.08 -11.58
CA GLY A 48 -6.16 -4.35 -12.20
C GLY A 48 -5.86 -5.48 -11.20
N ALA A 49 -6.56 -5.50 -10.06
CA ALA A 49 -6.40 -6.57 -9.06
C ALA A 49 -6.56 -7.97 -9.68
N GLY A 50 -5.74 -8.93 -9.23
CA GLY A 50 -5.67 -10.30 -9.76
C GLY A 50 -4.85 -10.47 -11.05
N GLN A 51 -4.35 -9.39 -11.66
CA GLN A 51 -3.46 -9.49 -12.83
C GLN A 51 -2.00 -9.74 -12.42
N ALA A 52 -1.19 -10.25 -13.35
CA ALA A 52 0.24 -10.47 -13.14
C ALA A 52 0.99 -9.17 -12.81
N ARG A 53 0.58 -8.07 -13.44
CA ARG A 53 1.00 -6.71 -13.13
C ARG A 53 -0.23 -5.87 -12.80
N PHE A 54 -0.17 -5.13 -11.71
CA PHE A 54 -1.27 -4.28 -11.24
C PHE A 54 -0.71 -2.98 -10.67
N ASP A 55 -1.57 -1.98 -10.52
CA ASP A 55 -1.18 -0.70 -9.91
C ASP A 55 -1.82 -0.52 -8.54
N VAL A 56 -1.12 0.19 -7.66
CA VAL A 56 -1.68 0.71 -6.42
C VAL A 56 -1.56 2.23 -6.41
N ALA A 57 -2.69 2.88 -6.16
CA ALA A 57 -2.79 4.32 -6.01
C ALA A 57 -2.95 4.68 -4.54
N TRP A 58 -2.23 5.69 -4.06
CA TRP A 58 -2.37 6.28 -2.73
C TRP A 58 -2.74 7.74 -2.81
N MET A 59 -3.61 8.21 -1.92
CA MET A 59 -3.75 9.63 -1.61
C MET A 59 -2.84 9.98 -0.43
N CYS A 60 -1.75 10.72 -0.68
CA CYS A 60 -0.76 11.03 0.35
C CYS A 60 -1.33 12.05 1.36
N PRO A 61 -1.46 11.73 2.66
CA PRO A 61 -2.02 12.67 3.64
C PRO A 61 -1.05 13.80 4.01
N VAL A 62 0.22 13.73 3.61
CA VAL A 62 1.24 14.73 3.92
C VAL A 62 1.23 15.89 2.92
N CYS A 63 1.20 15.58 1.62
CA CYS A 63 1.27 16.57 0.55
C CYS A 63 0.04 16.60 -0.37
N THR A 64 -0.99 15.83 -0.03
CA THR A 64 -2.29 15.74 -0.71
C THR A 64 -2.25 15.34 -2.19
N ARG A 65 -1.10 14.85 -2.68
CA ARG A 65 -0.94 14.30 -4.03
C ARG A 65 -1.29 12.81 -4.09
N ASN A 66 -1.79 12.41 -5.26
CA ASN A 66 -1.92 11.00 -5.60
C ASN A 66 -0.57 10.43 -6.04
N VAL A 67 -0.27 9.22 -5.59
CA VAL A 67 0.92 8.46 -6.01
C VAL A 67 0.44 7.15 -6.61
N LEU A 68 0.91 6.85 -7.83
CA LEU A 68 0.63 5.60 -8.52
C LEU A 68 1.92 4.79 -8.67
N ARG A 69 1.86 3.49 -8.40
CA ARG A 69 2.99 2.58 -8.60
C ARG A 69 2.50 1.22 -9.10
N SER A 70 3.18 0.70 -10.12
CA SER A 70 2.99 -0.68 -10.59
C SER A 70 3.76 -1.68 -9.72
N PHE A 71 3.19 -2.86 -9.56
CA PHE A 71 3.78 -4.02 -8.90
C PHE A 71 3.59 -5.28 -9.74
N GLU A 72 4.52 -6.21 -9.62
CA GLU A 72 4.42 -7.56 -10.18
C GLU A 72 3.94 -8.52 -9.08
N ALA A 73 2.90 -9.29 -9.36
CA ALA A 73 2.30 -10.24 -8.42
C ALA A 73 3.29 -11.31 -7.92
N SER A 74 4.25 -11.70 -8.76
CA SER A 74 5.32 -12.64 -8.41
C SER A 74 6.26 -12.12 -7.33
N GLY A 75 6.29 -10.79 -7.11
CA GLY A 75 7.10 -10.16 -6.06
C GLY A 75 6.39 -10.05 -4.70
N LEU A 76 5.14 -10.52 -4.57
CA LEU A 76 4.37 -10.42 -3.33
C LEU A 76 4.77 -11.52 -2.34
N ALA A 77 5.11 -11.09 -1.12
CA ALA A 77 5.34 -11.98 0.01
C ALA A 77 4.11 -11.97 0.93
N PHE A 78 3.31 -13.04 0.86
CA PHE A 78 2.13 -13.21 1.69
C PHE A 78 2.47 -13.76 3.08
N ARG A 79 1.85 -13.17 4.12
CA ARG A 79 1.91 -13.63 5.50
C ARG A 79 0.51 -13.85 6.06
N GLU A 80 0.38 -14.79 6.99
CA GLU A 80 -0.88 -14.96 7.74
C GLU A 80 -1.16 -13.72 8.60
N GLU A 81 -2.34 -13.15 8.43
CA GLU A 81 -2.86 -12.11 9.31
C GLU A 81 -3.35 -12.75 10.60
N ARG A 82 -2.60 -12.58 11.69
CA ARG A 82 -3.06 -12.96 13.02
C ARG A 82 -4.15 -11.98 13.43
N LYS A 83 -5.39 -12.46 13.62
CA LYS A 83 -6.42 -11.70 14.33
C LYS A 83 -5.85 -11.32 15.70
N ALA A 84 -5.68 -10.03 15.95
CA ALA A 84 -5.57 -9.54 17.31
C ALA A 84 -6.93 -9.83 17.97
N GLY A 85 -6.94 -10.76 18.91
CA GLY A 85 -8.11 -11.14 19.68
C GLY A 85 -8.54 -10.05 20.65
#